data_AF-A0ABD1IYE8-F1
#
_entry.id   AF-A0ABD1IYE8-F1
#
_cell.length_a   1.000
_cell.length_b   1.000
_cell.length_c   1.000
_cell.angle_alpha   90.00
_cell.angle_beta   90.00
_cell.angle_gamma   90.00
#
_symmetry.space_group_name_H-M   'P 1'
#
loop_
_entity.id
_entity.type
_entity.pdbx_description
1 polymer ?
#
loop_
_entity_poly.entity_id
_entity_poly.type
_entity_poly.pdbx_seq_one_letter_code
_entity_poly.pdbx_strand_id
1 'polypeptide(L)'
;MLTFTSMALLLSASALLVHGTSPPLVSCQVKGKTYRHGESWKPDPCTFCVCEDGKELCAVTMCGTGDCPHSFIPEGQCCPMCPPTGAMGAAGIERRKWKR
;
A
#
# COMPACT_ATOMS: atom_id res chain seq x y z
N MET A 1 2.40 -22.99 55.61
CA MET A 1 1.26 -23.13 54.67
C MET A 1 0.76 -21.78 54.15
N LEU A 2 0.61 -20.75 54.99
CA LEU A 2 0.20 -19.39 54.57
C LEU A 2 1.21 -18.66 53.66
N THR A 3 2.48 -19.02 53.72
CA THR A 3 3.55 -18.45 52.86
C THR A 3 3.50 -18.97 51.42
N PHE A 4 3.04 -20.22 51.24
CA PHE A 4 2.96 -20.87 49.93
C PHE A 4 1.81 -20.28 49.09
N THR A 5 0.66 -19.99 49.72
CA THR A 5 -0.47 -19.34 49.05
C THR A 5 -0.11 -17.92 48.63
N SER A 6 0.62 -17.17 49.48
CA SER A 6 1.07 -15.81 49.18
C SER A 6 2.06 -15.75 48.00
N MET A 7 2.99 -16.71 47.89
CA MET A 7 3.93 -16.79 46.77
C MET A 7 3.24 -17.20 45.47
N ALA A 8 2.26 -18.10 45.52
CA ALA A 8 1.45 -18.50 44.36
C ALA A 8 0.61 -17.33 43.79
N LEU A 9 0.02 -16.50 44.68
CA LEU A 9 -0.71 -15.30 44.29
C LEU A 9 0.19 -14.27 43.58
N LEU A 10 1.41 -14.05 44.08
CA LEU A 10 2.38 -13.15 43.45
C LEU A 10 2.83 -13.62 42.06
N LEU A 11 3.02 -14.94 41.87
CA LEU A 11 3.35 -15.54 40.57
C LEU A 11 2.20 -15.46 39.55
N SER A 12 0.95 -15.48 40.01
CA SER A 12 -0.23 -15.34 39.13
C SER A 12 -0.40 -13.90 38.61
N ALA A 13 -0.08 -12.91 39.45
CA ALA A 13 -0.19 -11.49 39.09
C ALA A 13 0.86 -11.08 38.04
N SER A 14 2.05 -11.69 38.06
CA SER A 14 3.09 -11.44 37.05
C SER A 14 2.78 -12.08 35.71
N ALA A 15 2.08 -13.22 35.67
CA ALA A 15 1.66 -13.85 34.41
C ALA A 15 0.68 -12.97 33.61
N LEU A 16 -0.20 -12.22 34.28
CA LEU A 16 -1.14 -11.30 33.63
C LEU A 16 -0.45 -10.11 32.93
N LEU A 17 0.73 -9.69 33.40
CA LEU A 17 1.52 -8.63 32.77
C LEU A 17 2.43 -9.14 31.66
N VAL A 18 2.83 -10.43 31.73
CA VAL A 18 3.63 -11.10 30.69
C VAL A 18 2.75 -11.50 29.50
N HIS A 19 1.45 -11.73 29.73
CA HIS A 19 0.46 -11.90 28.67
C HIS A 19 0.06 -10.52 28.13
N GLY A 20 1.00 -9.85 27.49
CA GLY A 20 0.70 -8.69 26.64
C GLY A 20 -0.21 -9.13 25.51
N THR A 21 -1.52 -9.14 25.72
CA THR A 21 -2.50 -9.09 24.62
C THR A 21 -2.34 -7.73 23.97
N SER A 22 -1.37 -7.61 23.07
CA SER A 22 -1.44 -6.56 22.06
C SER A 22 -2.80 -6.70 21.38
N PRO A 23 -3.52 -5.59 21.10
CA PRO A 23 -4.68 -5.68 20.20
C PRO A 23 -4.24 -6.46 18.96
N PRO A 24 -5.07 -7.38 18.42
CA PRO A 24 -4.71 -8.12 17.22
C PRO A 24 -4.27 -7.07 16.19
N LEU A 25 -2.98 -7.08 15.83
CA LEU A 25 -2.45 -6.11 14.88
C LEU A 25 -3.12 -6.44 13.55
N VAL A 26 -4.14 -5.66 13.23
CA VAL A 26 -4.91 -5.81 12.00
C VAL A 26 -3.92 -5.63 10.85
N SER A 27 -3.65 -6.73 10.15
CA SER A 27 -2.55 -6.84 9.21
C SER A 27 -2.86 -7.84 8.10
N CYS A 28 -2.24 -7.63 6.96
CA CYS A 28 -2.37 -8.44 5.77
C CYS A 28 -1.09 -9.26 5.59
N GLN A 29 -1.22 -10.56 5.35
CA GLN A 29 -0.10 -11.45 5.06
C GLN A 29 -0.06 -11.76 3.57
N VAL A 30 0.88 -11.16 2.85
CA VAL A 30 1.00 -11.27 1.40
C VAL A 30 2.38 -11.80 1.04
N LYS A 31 2.43 -12.99 0.43
CA LYS A 31 3.69 -13.64 -0.02
C LYS A 31 4.78 -13.71 1.07
N GLY A 32 4.38 -13.97 2.32
CA GLY A 32 5.30 -14.05 3.47
C GLY A 32 5.75 -12.71 4.03
N LYS A 33 5.16 -11.58 3.57
CA LYS A 33 5.35 -10.25 4.15
C LYS A 33 4.09 -9.83 4.90
N THR A 34 4.30 -9.18 6.03
CA THR A 34 3.22 -8.61 6.85
C THR A 34 3.11 -7.12 6.58
N TYR A 35 1.92 -6.68 6.18
CA TYR A 35 1.57 -5.28 5.98
C TYR A 35 0.58 -4.85 7.06
N ARG A 36 0.85 -3.76 7.76
CA ARG A 36 -0.06 -3.23 8.79
C ARG A 36 -1.26 -2.56 8.14
N HIS A 37 -2.37 -2.43 8.87
CA HIS A 37 -3.47 -1.58 8.42
C HIS A 37 -2.98 -0.18 8.03
N GLY A 38 -3.43 0.30 6.87
CA GLY A 38 -3.02 1.55 6.23
C GLY A 38 -1.72 1.46 5.43
N GLU A 39 -1.00 0.34 5.50
CA GLU A 39 0.23 0.15 4.74
C GLU A 39 -0.08 -0.19 3.28
N SER A 40 0.66 0.45 2.36
CA SER A 40 0.49 0.29 0.92
C SER A 40 1.73 -0.28 0.24
N TRP A 41 1.54 -1.06 -0.81
CA TRP A 41 2.62 -1.63 -1.61
C TRP A 41 2.25 -1.72 -3.09
N LYS A 42 3.28 -1.91 -3.93
CA LYS A 42 3.14 -2.15 -5.36
C LYS A 42 3.77 -3.50 -5.72
N PRO A 43 2.96 -4.54 -5.97
CA PRO A 43 3.50 -5.83 -6.39
C PRO A 43 4.06 -5.79 -7.82
N ASP A 44 3.57 -4.88 -8.65
CA ASP A 44 4.03 -4.60 -10.01
C ASP A 44 3.78 -3.11 -10.35
N PRO A 45 4.29 -2.58 -11.48
CA PRO A 45 4.15 -1.16 -11.83
C PRO A 45 2.70 -0.68 -12.01
N CYS A 46 1.78 -1.59 -12.38
CA CYS A 46 0.39 -1.29 -12.70
C CYS A 46 -0.57 -1.50 -11.52
N THR A 47 -0.18 -2.31 -10.55
CA THR A 47 -1.01 -2.64 -9.40
C THR A 47 -0.56 -1.87 -8.16
N PHE A 48 -1.52 -1.27 -7.47
CA PHE A 48 -1.32 -0.66 -6.16
C PHE A 48 -2.25 -1.32 -5.15
N CYS A 49 -1.71 -1.74 -4.02
CA CYS A 49 -2.45 -2.41 -2.96
C CYS A 49 -2.31 -1.68 -1.63
N VAL A 50 -3.33 -1.78 -0.79
CA VAL A 50 -3.36 -1.30 0.58
C VAL A 50 -3.96 -2.36 1.50
N CYS A 51 -3.45 -2.43 2.73
CA CYS A 51 -4.01 -3.28 3.76
C CYS A 51 -5.08 -2.49 4.54
N GLU A 52 -6.34 -2.80 4.30
CA GLU A 52 -7.47 -2.16 4.97
C GLU A 52 -8.13 -3.18 5.90
N ASP A 53 -8.10 -2.94 7.20
CA ASP A 53 -8.66 -3.83 8.22
C ASP A 53 -8.32 -5.34 8.06
N GLY A 54 -7.07 -5.63 7.68
CA GLY A 54 -6.58 -7.01 7.50
C GLY A 54 -6.98 -7.63 6.16
N LYS A 55 -7.58 -6.83 5.28
CA LYS A 55 -7.93 -7.18 3.91
C LYS A 55 -7.03 -6.47 2.92
N GLU A 56 -6.47 -7.24 1.99
CA GLU A 56 -5.75 -6.69 0.84
C GLU A 56 -6.76 -6.10 -0.15
N LEU A 57 -6.64 -4.79 -0.40
CA LEU A 57 -7.41 -4.08 -1.41
C LEU A 57 -6.46 -3.59 -2.50
N CYS A 58 -6.62 -4.09 -3.73
CA CYS A 58 -5.77 -3.74 -4.86
C CYS A 58 -6.55 -3.03 -5.96
N ALA A 59 -5.92 -2.01 -6.54
CA ALA A 59 -6.36 -1.31 -7.74
C ALA A 59 -5.37 -1.58 -8.88
N VAL A 60 -5.89 -1.96 -10.03
CA VAL A 60 -5.10 -2.19 -11.25
C VAL A 60 -5.29 -1.00 -12.17
N THR A 61 -4.18 -0.41 -12.60
CA THR A 61 -4.17 0.69 -13.57
C THR A 61 -4.35 0.13 -14.96
N MET A 62 -5.42 0.54 -15.65
CA MET A 62 -5.66 0.24 -17.05
C MET A 62 -5.17 1.42 -17.89
N CYS A 63 -4.24 1.17 -18.81
CA CYS A 63 -3.74 2.20 -19.71
C CYS A 63 -4.70 2.38 -20.88
N GLY A 64 -4.91 3.63 -21.32
CA GLY A 64 -5.58 3.91 -22.58
C GLY A 64 -4.76 3.41 -23.78
N THR A 65 -5.42 3.20 -24.92
CA THR A 65 -4.76 2.90 -26.18
C THR A 65 -3.87 4.08 -26.57
N GLY A 66 -2.56 3.96 -26.34
CA GLY A 66 -1.58 4.97 -26.71
C GLY A 66 -1.37 4.93 -28.22
N ASP A 67 -2.27 5.55 -29.00
CA ASP A 67 -2.17 5.63 -30.45
C ASP A 67 -1.13 6.68 -30.88
N CYS A 68 0.15 6.49 -30.52
CA CYS A 68 1.25 7.29 -31.05
C CYS A 68 2.37 6.39 -31.61
N PRO A 69 2.95 6.75 -32.77
CA PRO A 69 4.06 6.00 -33.34
C PRO A 69 5.27 6.06 -32.38
N HIS A 70 5.88 4.91 -32.13
CA HIS A 70 7.02 4.73 -31.23
C HIS A 70 6.75 5.00 -29.74
N SER A 71 5.57 4.64 -29.24
CA SER A 71 5.33 4.58 -27.80
C SER A 71 6.31 3.65 -27.10
N PHE A 72 6.76 4.00 -25.89
CA PHE A 72 7.62 3.16 -25.06
C PHE A 72 7.18 3.20 -23.59
N ILE A 73 7.45 2.15 -22.83
CA ILE A 73 7.17 2.08 -21.39
C ILE A 73 8.50 2.24 -20.65
N PRO A 74 8.71 3.34 -19.90
CA PRO A 74 9.92 3.50 -19.09
C PRO A 74 10.01 2.45 -17.97
N GLU A 75 11.23 2.18 -17.50
CA GLU A 75 11.49 1.33 -16.34
C GLU A 75 10.66 1.78 -15.12
N GLY A 76 9.92 0.84 -14.52
CA GLY A 76 9.08 1.10 -13.34
C GLY A 76 7.77 1.85 -13.62
N GLN A 77 7.42 2.15 -14.87
CA GLN A 77 6.15 2.75 -15.26
C GLN A 77 5.15 1.69 -15.72
N CYS A 78 3.86 1.93 -15.48
CA CYS A 78 2.80 1.06 -15.97
C CYS A 78 2.45 1.33 -17.43
N CYS A 79 2.32 2.60 -17.80
CA CYS A 79 1.71 2.99 -19.07
C CYS A 79 2.72 3.48 -20.10
N PRO A 80 2.45 3.24 -21.39
CA PRO A 80 3.27 3.76 -22.47
C PRO A 80 3.21 5.28 -22.53
N MET A 81 4.35 5.89 -22.80
CA MET A 81 4.48 7.31 -23.06
C MET A 81 4.83 7.54 -24.52
N CYS A 82 4.36 8.65 -25.06
CA CYS A 82 4.83 9.13 -26.36
C CYS A 82 6.16 9.85 -26.15
N PRO A 83 7.15 9.66 -27.05
CA PRO A 83 8.38 10.43 -27.00
C PRO A 83 8.06 11.93 -27.09
N PRO A 84 8.78 12.79 -26.35
CA PRO A 84 8.61 14.23 -26.47
C PRO A 84 8.90 14.62 -27.91
N THR A 85 7.83 14.94 -28.64
CA THR A 85 7.92 15.37 -30.03
C THR A 85 8.60 16.73 -30.08
N GLY A 86 9.89 16.73 -30.41
CA GLY A 86 10.51 17.80 -31.19
C GLY A 86 10.03 17.83 -32.64
N ALA A 87 8.97 17.09 -32.99
CA ALA A 87 8.29 17.18 -34.27
C ALA A 87 6.81 16.80 -34.11
N MET A 88 5.94 17.82 -34.14
CA MET A 88 4.49 17.76 -34.38
C MET A 88 3.62 17.07 -33.31
N GLY A 89 3.12 17.87 -32.35
CA GLY A 89 2.10 17.38 -31.41
C GLY A 89 1.78 18.33 -30.27
N ALA A 90 1.64 19.63 -30.53
CA ALA A 90 1.03 20.55 -29.58
C ALA A 90 -0.47 20.26 -29.46
N ALA A 91 -0.82 19.14 -28.82
CA ALA A 91 -2.18 18.85 -28.39
C ALA A 91 -2.52 19.74 -27.19
N GLY A 92 -3.10 20.91 -27.50
CA GLY A 92 -4.12 21.55 -26.68
C GLY A 92 -3.76 21.90 -25.24
N ILE A 93 -2.94 22.95 -25.04
CA ILE A 93 -3.10 23.80 -23.85
C ILE A 93 -4.01 24.95 -24.28
N GLU A 94 -5.32 24.69 -24.32
CA GLU A 94 -6.30 25.78 -24.34
C GLU A 94 -6.20 26.48 -22.99
N ARG A 95 -5.40 27.56 -22.95
CA ARG A 95 -5.29 28.45 -21.79
C ARG A 95 -6.66 29.10 -21.58
N ARG A 96 -7.56 28.43 -20.86
CA ARG A 96 -8.80 29.02 -20.35
C ARG A 96 -8.41 30.19 -19.44
N LYS A 97 -8.39 31.38 -20.04
CA LYS A 97 -8.14 32.66 -19.42
C LYS A 97 -9.29 32.92 -18.45
N TRP A 98 -9.12 32.58 -17.17
CA TRP A 98 -10.05 32.96 -16.11
C TRP A 98 -10.03 34.49 -15.98
N LYS A 99 -10.90 35.17 -16.72
CA LYS A 99 -11.22 36.58 -16.50
C LYS A 99 -12.18 36.62 -15.32
N ARG A 100 -11.66 37.17 -14.22
CA ARG A 100 -12.38 37.51 -13.00
C ARG A 100 -13.41 38.60 -13.28
#